data_AF-A0AA48RGP6-F1
#
_entry.id   AF-A0AA48RGP6-F1
#
_cell.length_a   1.000
_cell.length_b   1.000
_cell.length_c   1.000
_cell.angle_alpha   90.00
_cell.angle_beta   90.00
_cell.angle_gamma   90.00
#
_symmetry.space_group_name_H-M   'P 1'
#
loop_
_entity.id
_entity.type
_entity.pdbx_description
1 polymer ?
#
loop_
_entity_poly.entity_id
_entity_poly.type
_entity_poly.pdbx_seq_one_letter_code
_entity_poly.pdbx_strand_id
1 'polypeptide(L)'
;MYDDLIGRPFASQNQGLSFDRHTAKRLLAEAQEALPYEYSALLTGHGSMVTGYLPMRSSSHGRNSFSWDAPSFFQALASVRKAGVQWVGILHSHPTSPPVPSKADQIGWHYPQLAYWILSFAGGMPDLRLYQWSDGRFVERPYTLADIAESVGSTGDMPPRSD
;
A
#
# COMPACT_ATOMS: atom_id res chain seq x y z
N MET A 1 20.74 9.73 -5.18
CA MET A 1 19.59 10.64 -5.39
C MET A 1 18.36 9.76 -5.66
N TYR A 2 17.83 9.14 -4.60
CA TYR A 2 16.63 8.28 -4.60
C TYR A 2 15.54 8.86 -3.67
N ASP A 3 15.76 10.08 -3.16
CA ASP A 3 15.01 10.66 -2.05
C ASP A 3 13.54 10.93 -2.37
N ASP A 4 13.19 11.07 -3.66
CA ASP A 4 11.81 11.39 -4.06
C ASP A 4 10.92 10.16 -4.27
N LEU A 5 11.52 8.96 -4.41
CA LEU A 5 10.77 7.73 -4.67
C LEU A 5 10.08 7.19 -3.40
N ILE A 6 10.73 7.29 -2.26
CA ILE A 6 10.22 6.78 -0.98
C ILE A 6 9.59 7.95 -0.23
N GLY A 7 8.27 7.89 -0.06
CA GLY A 7 7.52 8.87 0.71
C GLY A 7 7.84 8.79 2.21
N ARG A 8 7.55 9.89 2.91
CA ARG A 8 7.64 9.97 4.38
C ARG A 8 6.25 10.23 4.96
N PRO A 9 5.35 9.22 4.95
CA PRO A 9 3.98 9.36 5.43
C PRO A 9 3.86 9.86 6.88
N PHE A 10 4.89 9.63 7.69
CA PHE A 10 4.96 10.03 9.10
C PHE A 10 6.01 11.10 9.40
N ALA A 11 6.26 12.00 8.44
CA ALA A 11 7.27 13.06 8.60
C ALA A 11 7.03 13.95 9.84
N SER A 12 5.80 14.02 10.36
CA SER A 12 5.44 14.72 11.59
C SER A 12 4.78 13.79 12.61
N GLN A 13 5.11 13.91 13.90
CA GLN A 13 4.63 13.03 14.98
C GLN A 13 3.10 13.02 15.16
N ASN A 14 2.40 14.08 14.72
CA ASN A 14 0.93 14.21 14.81
C ASN A 14 0.21 14.03 13.46
N GLN A 15 0.90 13.58 12.41
CA GLN A 15 0.29 13.43 11.10
C GLN A 15 -0.44 12.09 10.98
N GLY A 16 -1.77 12.16 10.91
CA GLY A 16 -2.60 11.04 10.49
C GLY A 16 -2.40 10.76 9.00
N LEU A 17 -2.47 9.48 8.63
CA LEU A 17 -2.42 9.08 7.23
C LEU A 17 -3.83 9.10 6.65
N SER A 18 -3.99 9.66 5.46
CA SER A 18 -5.25 9.61 4.73
C SER A 18 -5.17 8.55 3.64
N PHE A 19 -6.28 7.86 3.42
CA PHE A 19 -6.45 6.91 2.33
C PHE A 19 -7.63 7.38 1.49
N ASP A 20 -7.42 7.59 0.19
CA ASP A 20 -8.49 7.82 -0.75
C ASP A 20 -9.57 6.73 -0.65
N ARG A 21 -10.83 7.16 -0.45
CA ARG A 21 -11.97 6.27 -0.22
C ARG A 21 -12.23 5.35 -1.40
N HIS A 22 -12.16 5.87 -2.62
CA HIS A 22 -12.40 5.09 -3.83
C HIS A 22 -11.34 4.02 -4.03
N THR A 23 -10.08 4.38 -3.77
CA THR A 23 -8.93 3.50 -3.85
C THR A 23 -8.97 2.43 -2.75
N ALA A 24 -9.25 2.81 -1.50
CA ALA A 24 -9.42 1.86 -0.41
C ALA A 24 -10.52 0.84 -0.72
N LYS A 25 -11.68 1.29 -1.23
CA LYS A 25 -12.79 0.41 -1.60
C LYS A 25 -12.42 -0.59 -2.70
N ARG A 26 -11.70 -0.15 -3.74
CA ARG A 26 -11.23 -1.04 -4.81
C ARG A 26 -10.23 -2.07 -4.28
N LEU A 27 -9.26 -1.63 -3.48
CA LEU A 27 -8.29 -2.51 -2.85
C LEU A 27 -8.96 -3.57 -1.97
N LEU A 28 -9.95 -3.17 -1.15
CA LEU A 28 -10.70 -4.07 -0.28
C LEU A 28 -11.43 -5.15 -1.09
N ALA A 29 -12.05 -4.77 -2.21
CA ALA A 29 -12.74 -5.71 -3.10
C ALA A 29 -11.75 -6.70 -3.73
N GLU A 30 -10.62 -6.23 -4.26
CA GLU A 30 -9.57 -7.10 -4.82
C GLU A 30 -9.00 -8.07 -3.77
N ALA A 31 -8.74 -7.58 -2.56
CA ALA A 31 -8.22 -8.41 -1.48
C ALA A 31 -9.25 -9.47 -1.02
N GLN A 32 -10.54 -9.16 -1.09
CA GLN A 32 -11.61 -10.11 -0.80
C GLN A 32 -11.73 -11.18 -1.90
N GLU A 33 -11.58 -10.81 -3.17
CA GLU A 33 -11.55 -11.75 -4.30
C GLU A 33 -10.33 -12.68 -4.26
N ALA A 34 -9.23 -12.24 -3.65
CA ALA A 34 -8.02 -13.05 -3.48
C ALA A 34 -8.15 -14.15 -2.42
N LEU A 35 -9.20 -14.14 -1.60
CA LEU A 35 -9.44 -15.19 -0.60
C LEU A 35 -9.55 -16.58 -1.28
N PRO A 36 -9.01 -17.65 -0.65
CA PRO A 36 -8.44 -17.72 0.70
C PRO A 36 -6.93 -17.41 0.77
N TYR A 37 -6.34 -16.83 -0.27
CA TYR A 37 -4.92 -16.51 -0.31
C TYR A 37 -4.63 -15.12 0.27
N GLU A 38 -3.39 -14.92 0.71
CA GLU A 38 -2.91 -13.60 1.12
C GLU A 38 -2.79 -12.68 -0.10
N TYR A 39 -3.26 -11.45 0.05
CA TYR A 39 -3.12 -10.38 -0.92
C TYR A 39 -2.08 -9.41 -0.40
N SER A 40 -1.21 -8.89 -1.26
CA SER A 40 -0.28 -7.82 -0.90
C SER A 40 -0.23 -6.76 -1.97
N ALA A 41 0.10 -5.53 -1.59
CA ALA A 41 0.20 -4.41 -2.52
C ALA A 41 1.22 -3.37 -2.03
N LEU A 42 1.87 -2.69 -2.97
CA LEU A 42 2.57 -1.44 -2.69
C LEU A 42 1.57 -0.30 -2.74
N LEU A 43 1.55 0.53 -1.70
CA LEU A 43 0.71 1.72 -1.65
C LEU A 43 1.48 2.92 -2.16
N THR A 44 0.83 3.68 -3.04
CA THR A 44 1.41 4.85 -3.69
C THR A 44 0.61 6.11 -3.37
N GLY A 45 1.29 7.24 -3.41
CA GLY A 45 0.65 8.53 -3.18
C GLY A 45 1.66 9.64 -2.96
N HIS A 46 1.26 10.67 -2.22
CA HIS A 46 2.08 11.85 -1.96
C HIS A 46 1.98 12.26 -0.50
N GLY A 47 3.13 12.51 0.14
CA GLY A 47 3.18 12.89 1.55
C GLY A 47 2.46 11.89 2.45
N SER A 48 1.40 12.35 3.12
CA SER A 48 0.56 11.55 4.01
C SER A 48 -0.79 11.12 3.40
N MET A 49 -0.89 11.08 2.07
CA MET A 49 -2.09 10.63 1.35
C MET A 49 -1.76 9.43 0.47
N VAL A 50 -2.48 8.32 0.68
CA VAL A 50 -2.49 7.16 -0.23
C VAL A 50 -3.54 7.39 -1.30
N THR A 51 -3.13 7.43 -2.56
CA THR A 51 -4.00 7.68 -3.73
C THR A 51 -4.01 6.53 -4.73
N GLY A 52 -3.14 5.54 -4.56
CA GLY A 52 -3.04 4.40 -5.46
C GLY A 52 -2.42 3.18 -4.79
N TYR A 53 -2.45 2.06 -5.53
CA TYR A 53 -1.76 0.84 -5.15
C TYR A 53 -1.31 0.07 -6.38
N LEU A 54 -0.30 -0.78 -6.20
CA LEU A 54 0.17 -1.77 -7.16
C LEU A 54 0.05 -3.15 -6.52
N PRO A 55 -0.86 -4.02 -6.99
CA PRO A 55 -0.99 -5.37 -6.48
C PRO A 55 0.32 -6.15 -6.65
N MET A 56 0.79 -6.76 -5.58
CA MET A 56 1.95 -7.62 -5.54
C MET A 56 1.49 -9.05 -5.28
N ARG A 57 1.58 -9.92 -6.29
CA ARG A 57 1.26 -11.33 -6.13
C ARG A 57 2.45 -12.02 -5.46
N SER A 58 2.20 -12.72 -4.35
CA SER A 58 3.24 -13.58 -3.75
C SER A 58 3.55 -14.72 -4.73
N SER A 59 4.81 -14.90 -5.08
CA SER A 59 5.26 -15.99 -5.96
C SER A 59 5.19 -17.35 -5.27
N SER A 60 5.12 -17.35 -3.94
CA SER A 60 4.95 -18.52 -3.09
C SER A 60 3.48 -18.74 -2.74
N HIS A 61 2.93 -19.88 -3.14
CA HIS A 61 1.59 -20.34 -2.75
C HIS A 61 1.52 -20.81 -1.27
N GLY A 62 2.42 -20.30 -0.42
CA GLY A 62 2.50 -20.63 1.00
C GLY A 62 1.76 -19.58 1.82
N ARG A 63 0.93 -20.02 2.77
CA ARG A 63 0.08 -19.18 3.63
C ARG A 63 0.81 -18.14 4.51
N ASN A 64 2.15 -18.07 4.46
CA ASN A 64 2.99 -17.31 5.39
C ASN A 64 4.25 -16.71 4.74
N SER A 65 4.24 -16.38 3.45
CA SER A 65 5.46 -15.96 2.74
C SER A 65 5.34 -14.55 2.18
N PHE A 66 5.81 -13.60 2.99
CA PHE A 66 6.04 -12.19 2.65
C PHE A 66 7.27 -12.03 1.73
N SER A 67 7.41 -12.86 0.70
CA SER A 67 8.53 -12.82 -0.22
C SER A 67 8.06 -12.47 -1.62
N TRP A 68 8.20 -11.21 -2.00
CA TRP A 68 8.08 -10.82 -3.41
C TRP A 68 9.32 -11.27 -4.17
N ASP A 69 9.15 -11.69 -5.42
CA ASP A 69 10.31 -11.88 -6.28
C ASP A 69 10.95 -10.50 -6.58
N ALA A 70 12.27 -10.44 -6.49
CA ALA A 70 13.01 -9.19 -6.68
C ALA A 70 12.68 -8.50 -8.03
N PRO A 71 12.57 -9.21 -9.18
CA PRO A 71 12.18 -8.60 -10.44
C PRO A 71 10.84 -7.85 -10.39
N SER A 72 9.77 -8.48 -9.88
CA SER A 72 8.45 -7.85 -9.76
C SER A 72 8.49 -6.62 -8.86
N PHE A 73 9.23 -6.70 -7.75
CA PHE A 73 9.39 -5.55 -6.84
C PHE A 73 10.09 -4.37 -7.53
N PHE A 74 11.19 -4.61 -8.26
CA PHE A 74 11.86 -3.54 -9.01
C PHE A 74 11.01 -2.98 -10.14
N GLN A 75 10.20 -3.80 -10.82
CA GLN A 75 9.26 -3.34 -11.85
C GLN A 75 8.15 -2.47 -11.25
N ALA A 76 7.63 -2.84 -10.07
CA ALA A 76 6.66 -2.03 -9.36
C ALA A 76 7.26 -0.66 -8.98
N LEU A 77 8.46 -0.64 -8.40
CA LEU A 77 9.16 0.62 -8.09
C LEU A 77 9.48 1.46 -9.33
N ALA A 78 9.78 0.84 -10.47
CA ALA A 78 9.96 1.55 -11.74
C ALA A 78 8.64 2.20 -12.21
N SER A 79 7.51 1.52 -12.02
CA SER A 79 6.18 2.05 -12.32
C SER A 79 5.82 3.23 -11.42
N VAL A 80 6.09 3.13 -10.10
CA VAL A 80 5.93 4.24 -9.13
C VAL A 80 6.70 5.47 -9.63
N ARG A 81 7.97 5.30 -9.99
CA ARG A 81 8.81 6.37 -10.50
C ARG A 81 8.27 6.98 -11.80
N LYS A 82 7.87 6.15 -12.76
CA LYS A 82 7.35 6.60 -14.06
C LYS A 82 6.06 7.41 -13.91
N ALA A 83 5.22 7.04 -12.94
CA ALA A 83 3.98 7.75 -12.63
C ALA A 83 4.19 9.05 -11.84
N GLY A 84 5.42 9.35 -11.40
CA GLY A 84 5.72 10.55 -10.60
C GLY A 84 5.11 10.54 -9.20
N VAL A 85 4.63 9.37 -8.73
CA VAL A 85 4.08 9.18 -7.38
C VAL A 85 5.15 8.63 -6.44
N GLN A 86 4.90 8.69 -5.13
CA GLN A 86 5.81 8.16 -4.12
C GLN A 86 5.32 6.81 -3.60
N TRP A 87 6.26 5.95 -3.21
CA TRP A 87 5.97 4.75 -2.45
C TRP A 87 5.79 5.12 -0.98
N VAL A 88 4.57 5.01 -0.47
CA VAL A 88 4.19 5.49 0.88
C VAL A 88 3.87 4.36 1.84
N GLY A 89 3.66 3.14 1.35
CA GLY A 89 3.33 2.04 2.24
C GLY A 89 3.31 0.67 1.59
N ILE A 90 3.09 -0.33 2.42
CA ILE A 90 2.83 -1.72 2.03
C ILE A 90 1.54 -2.14 2.70
N LEU A 91 0.70 -2.86 1.97
CA LEU A 91 -0.46 -3.54 2.50
C LEU A 91 -0.32 -5.04 2.32
N HIS A 92 -0.73 -5.81 3.30
CA HIS A 92 -0.99 -7.24 3.15
C HIS A 92 -2.28 -7.64 3.87
N SER A 93 -2.91 -8.73 3.41
CA SER A 93 -4.13 -9.26 4.00
C SER A 93 -3.89 -10.53 4.80
N HIS A 94 -4.64 -10.66 5.89
CA HIS A 94 -4.76 -11.87 6.69
C HIS A 94 -6.15 -12.49 6.43
N PRO A 95 -6.23 -13.61 5.69
CA PRO A 95 -7.50 -14.28 5.40
C PRO A 95 -8.23 -14.75 6.66
N THR A 96 -7.50 -15.31 7.62
CA THR A 96 -8.06 -15.96 8.82
C THR A 96 -7.45 -15.47 10.13
N SER A 97 -6.43 -14.62 10.07
CA SER A 97 -5.72 -14.11 11.25
C SER A 97 -6.13 -12.67 11.59
N PRO A 98 -6.06 -12.24 12.85
CA PRO A 98 -6.32 -10.85 13.24
C PRO A 98 -5.40 -9.85 12.52
N PRO A 99 -5.78 -8.56 12.40
CA PRO A 99 -4.99 -7.54 11.70
C PRO A 99 -3.83 -7.02 12.55
N VAL A 100 -3.03 -7.92 13.11
CA VAL A 100 -1.91 -7.63 14.02
C VAL A 100 -0.61 -8.15 13.39
N PRO A 101 0.46 -7.34 13.34
CA PRO A 101 1.72 -7.76 12.76
C PRO A 101 2.31 -8.93 13.54
N SER A 102 2.66 -10.00 12.83
CA SER A 102 3.30 -11.17 13.40
C SER A 102 4.79 -10.92 13.68
N LYS A 103 5.43 -11.86 14.38
CA LYS A 103 6.88 -11.82 14.59
C LYS A 103 7.66 -11.96 13.27
N ALA A 104 7.11 -12.68 12.28
CA ALA A 104 7.72 -12.82 10.97
C ALA A 104 7.74 -11.47 10.23
N ASP A 105 6.66 -10.70 10.33
CA ASP A 105 6.54 -9.36 9.73
C ASP A 105 7.59 -8.41 10.31
N GLN A 106 7.79 -8.45 11.63
CA GLN A 106 8.82 -7.63 12.29
C GLN A 106 10.23 -7.97 11.81
N ILE A 107 10.52 -9.25 11.57
CA ILE A 107 11.84 -9.71 11.09
C ILE A 107 12.04 -9.34 9.62
N GLY A 108 10.99 -9.44 8.79
CA GLY A 108 11.02 -9.11 7.36
C GLY A 108 10.84 -7.62 7.03
N TRP A 109 10.65 -6.76 8.03
CA TRP A 109 10.41 -5.34 7.82
C TRP A 109 11.71 -4.57 7.62
N HIS A 110 11.93 -4.09 6.38
CA HIS A 110 13.15 -3.37 6.00
C HIS A 110 12.91 -1.88 5.67
N TYR A 111 11.69 -1.37 5.84
CA TYR A 111 11.29 -0.03 5.37
C TYR A 111 10.67 0.83 6.48
N PRO A 112 11.44 1.21 7.53
CA PRO A 112 10.92 1.87 8.73
C PRO A 112 10.15 3.18 8.50
N GLN A 113 10.42 3.86 7.38
CA GLN A 113 9.78 5.11 7.00
C GLN A 113 8.37 4.95 6.39
N LEU A 114 8.02 3.73 5.95
CA LEU A 114 6.77 3.46 5.24
C LEU A 114 5.63 3.12 6.17
N ALA A 115 4.41 3.35 5.70
CA ALA A 115 3.19 2.89 6.34
C ALA A 115 3.00 1.38 6.13
N TYR A 116 2.72 0.65 7.20
CA TYR A 116 2.44 -0.78 7.15
C TYR A 116 0.97 -1.03 7.43
N TRP A 117 0.25 -1.58 6.45
CA TRP A 117 -1.18 -1.81 6.54
C TRP A 117 -1.49 -3.30 6.58
N ILE A 118 -2.41 -3.67 7.45
CA ILE A 118 -2.88 -5.05 7.61
C ILE A 118 -4.38 -5.08 7.44
N LEU A 119 -4.85 -5.88 6.49
CA LEU A 119 -6.26 -6.10 6.23
C LEU A 119 -6.69 -7.50 6.68
N SER A 120 -7.50 -7.62 7.73
CA SER A 120 -7.99 -8.91 8.19
C SER A 120 -9.42 -9.19 7.75
N PHE A 121 -9.70 -10.44 7.39
CA PHE A 121 -11.05 -10.96 7.14
C PHE A 121 -11.54 -11.94 8.23
N ALA A 122 -10.76 -12.14 9.30
CA ALA A 122 -11.03 -13.14 10.34
C ALA A 122 -12.37 -12.90 11.09
N GLY A 123 -12.80 -11.65 11.19
CA GLY A 123 -14.03 -11.25 11.89
C GLY A 123 -15.30 -11.26 11.03
N GLY A 124 -15.23 -11.71 9.78
CA GLY A 124 -16.36 -11.69 8.84
C GLY A 124 -16.63 -10.33 8.19
N MET A 125 -16.12 -9.23 8.76
CA MET A 125 -16.01 -7.92 8.11
C MET A 125 -14.53 -7.55 7.91
N PRO A 126 -14.18 -6.82 6.83
CA PRO A 126 -12.81 -6.38 6.60
C PRO A 126 -12.37 -5.38 7.69
N ASP A 127 -11.32 -5.72 8.45
CA ASP A 127 -10.69 -4.83 9.44
C ASP A 127 -9.32 -4.37 8.92
N LEU A 128 -9.22 -3.08 8.58
CA LEU A 128 -8.00 -2.46 8.08
C LEU A 128 -7.32 -1.69 9.21
N ARG A 129 -6.05 -2.02 9.48
CA ARG A 129 -5.23 -1.38 10.50
C ARG A 129 -3.97 -0.78 9.90
N LEU A 130 -3.58 0.38 10.42
CA LEU A 130 -2.36 1.08 10.05
C LEU A 130 -1.34 0.99 11.18
N TYR A 131 -0.11 0.65 10.83
CA TYR A 131 1.03 0.58 11.72
C TYR A 131 2.18 1.42 11.19
N GLN A 132 2.90 2.02 12.13
CA GLN A 132 4.16 2.70 11.91
C GLN A 132 5.26 1.92 12.63
N TRP A 133 6.43 1.78 12.00
CA TRP A 133 7.60 1.27 12.69
C TRP A 133 8.25 2.39 13.54
N SER A 134 8.35 2.18 14.85
CA SER A 134 8.99 3.09 15.80
C SER A 134 9.70 2.28 16.87
N ASP A 135 10.96 2.62 17.18
CA ASP A 135 11.73 2.02 18.27
C ASP A 135 11.79 0.48 18.23
N GLY A 136 11.94 -0.08 17.02
CA GLY A 136 12.06 -1.54 16.84
C GLY A 136 10.74 -2.31 16.94
N ARG A 137 9.59 -1.63 16.89
CA ARG A 137 8.26 -2.26 16.95
C ARG A 137 7.25 -1.56 16.04
N PHE A 138 6.16 -2.27 15.74
CA PHE A 138 4.98 -1.67 15.12
C PHE A 138 4.10 -0.99 16.17
N VAL A 139 3.73 0.25 15.90
CA VAL A 139 2.80 1.05 16.71
C VAL A 139 1.60 1.37 15.83
N GLU A 140 0.40 1.02 16.29
CA GLU A 140 -0.84 1.33 15.58
C GLU A 140 -1.02 2.85 15.49
N ARG A 141 -1.46 3.32 14.32
CA ARG A 141 -1.75 4.73 14.04
C ARG A 141 -3.16 4.88 13.50
N PRO A 142 -3.87 5.97 13.86
CA PRO A 142 -5.13 6.29 13.25
C PRO A 142 -4.94 6.68 11.78
N TYR A 143 -5.95 6.41 10.97
CA TYR A 143 -6.03 6.88 9.60
C TYR A 143 -7.43 7.42 9.30
N THR A 144 -7.57 8.20 8.23
CA THR A 144 -8.84 8.73 7.78
C THR A 144 -9.11 8.37 6.33
N LEU A 145 -10.35 7.99 6.02
CA LEU A 145 -10.80 7.89 4.64
C LEU A 145 -11.20 9.27 4.14
N ALA A 146 -10.53 9.75 3.10
CA ALA A 146 -10.79 11.05 2.50
C ALA A 146 -11.18 10.86 1.03
N ASP A 147 -11.99 11.77 0.48
CA ASP A 147 -12.25 11.81 -0.95
C ASP A 147 -11.24 12.81 -1.55
N ILE A 148 -10.40 12.34 -2.47
CA ILE A 148 -9.59 13.27 -3.26
C ILE A 148 -10.51 13.92 -4.28
N ALA A 149 -10.62 15.25 -4.24
CA ALA A 149 -11.25 15.97 -5.33
C ALA A 149 -10.47 15.62 -6.61
N GLU A 150 -11.14 15.06 -7.62
CA GLU A 150 -10.51 14.76 -8.89
C GLU A 150 -9.89 16.05 -9.43
N SER A 151 -8.56 16.17 -9.36
CA SER A 151 -7.85 17.07 -10.25
C SER A 151 -7.96 16.43 -11.62
N VAL A 152 -8.99 16.82 -12.37
CA VAL A 152 -9.14 16.54 -13.79
C VAL A 152 -7.83 16.90 -14.49
N GLY A 153 -7.04 15.89 -14.82
CA GLY A 153 -5.69 16.01 -15.37
C GLY A 153 -5.58 15.25 -16.68
N SER A 154 -5.92 15.95 -17.76
CA SER A 154 -5.49 15.74 -19.16
C SER A 154 -5.70 14.36 -19.80
N THR A 155 -6.88 14.15 -20.37
CA THR A 155 -6.97 13.48 -21.68
C THR A 155 -6.20 14.32 -22.69
N GLY A 156 -5.03 13.81 -23.10
CA GLY A 156 -4.26 14.37 -24.19
C GLY A 156 -5.10 14.42 -25.47
N ASP A 157 -5.31 15.63 -25.96
CA ASP A 157 -5.73 15.93 -27.31
C ASP A 157 -4.65 15.36 -28.26
N MET A 158 -4.97 14.25 -28.94
CA MET A 158 -4.15 13.78 -30.06
C MET A 158 -4.50 14.64 -31.27
N PRO A 159 -3.54 15.33 -31.91
CA PRO A 159 -3.83 16.03 -33.15
C PRO A 159 -4.17 15.01 -34.25
N PRO A 160 -5.11 15.33 -35.16
CA PRO A 160 -5.39 14.46 -36.29
C PRO A 160 -4.17 14.37 -37.19
N ARG A 161 -3.79 13.14 -37.54
CA ARG A 161 -2.80 12.88 -38.60
C ARG A 161 -3.39 13.35 -39.92
N SER A 162 -2.70 14.30 -40.56
CA SER A 162 -2.93 14.66 -41.95
C SER A 162 -2.54 13.49 -42.86
N ASP A 163 -3.40 13.19 -43.83
CA ASP A 163 -3.08 12.49 -45.07
C ASP A 163 -3.58 13.38 -46.22
#